data_AF-A0A2N6FIY2-F1
#
_entry.id   AF-A0A2N6FIY2-F1
#
_cell.length_a   1.000
_cell.length_b   1.000
_cell.length_c   1.000
_cell.angle_alpha   90.00
_cell.angle_beta   90.00
_cell.angle_gamma   90.00
#
_symmetry.space_group_name_H-M   'P 1'
#
loop_
_entity.id
_entity.type
_entity.pdbx_description
1 polymer ?
#
loop_
_entity_poly.entity_id
_entity_poly.type
_entity_poly.pdbx_seq_one_letter_code
_entity_poly.pdbx_strand_id
1 'polypeptide(L)' 'PLLPPVIWFLIKVLAVSFVFIWIRGTMPRFRYDQLMHFGWKILMPLALLNVIITGGIMVWLNGG' A
#
# COMPACT_ATOMS: atom_id res chain seq x y z
N PRO A 1 -1.96 4.38 -25.71
CA PRO A 1 -2.68 5.56 -26.28
C PRO A 1 -3.98 5.82 -25.50
N LEU A 2 -4.02 6.71 -24.50
CA LEU A 2 -4.56 8.08 -24.70
C LEU A 2 -4.26 9.05 -23.53
N LEU A 3 -3.38 8.70 -22.60
CA LEU A 3 -2.88 9.61 -21.57
C LEU A 3 -1.35 9.46 -21.49
N PRO A 4 -0.55 10.55 -21.59
CA PRO A 4 0.88 10.49 -21.35
C PRO A 4 1.16 9.79 -20.02
N PRO A 5 2.07 8.80 -19.96
CA PRO A 5 2.44 8.11 -18.71
C PRO A 5 2.78 9.10 -17.59
N VAL A 6 3.32 10.25 -17.98
CA VAL A 6 3.65 11.39 -17.12
C VAL A 6 2.43 11.96 -16.40
N ILE A 7 1.27 12.11 -17.06
CA ILE A 7 0.06 12.68 -16.46
C ILE A 7 -0.54 11.71 -15.45
N TRP A 8 -0.60 10.42 -15.79
CA TRP A 8 -1.07 9.39 -14.86
C TRP A 8 -0.16 9.26 -13.63
N PHE A 9 1.15 9.38 -13.82
CA PHE A 9 2.13 9.46 -12.73
C PHE A 9 1.90 10.71 -11.87
N LEU A 10 1.73 11.88 -12.48
CA LEU A 10 1.50 13.15 -11.77
C LEU A 10 0.23 13.09 -10.92
N ILE A 11 -0.86 12.54 -11.46
CA ILE A 11 -2.14 12.40 -10.75
C ILE A 11 -1.96 11.52 -9.51
N LYS A 12 -1.26 10.39 -9.62
CA LYS A 12 -0.98 9.52 -8.47
C LYS A 12 -0.13 10.24 -7.42
N VAL A 13 0.91 10.96 -7.84
CA VAL A 13 1.80 11.70 -6.92
C VAL A 13 1.05 12.82 -6.20
N LEU A 14 0.21 13.58 -6.92
CA LEU A 14 -0.62 14.62 -6.35
C LEU A 14 -1.68 14.05 -5.41
N ALA A 15 -2.32 12.93 -5.78
CA ALA A 15 -3.28 12.25 -4.91
C ALA A 15 -2.65 11.78 -3.60
N VAL A 16 -1.46 11.16 -3.66
CA VAL A 16 -0.71 10.75 -2.47
C VAL A 16 -0.30 11.96 -1.64
N SER A 17 0.23 13.01 -2.27
CA SER A 17 0.64 14.25 -1.57
C SER A 17 -0.53 14.94 -0.89
N PHE A 18 -1.69 15.00 -1.54
CA PHE A 18 -2.93 15.52 -0.98
C PHE A 18 -3.39 14.70 0.23
N VAL A 19 -3.33 13.37 0.13
CA VAL A 19 -3.64 12.46 1.26
C VAL A 19 -2.67 12.71 2.42
N PHE A 20 -1.37 12.89 2.19
CA PHE A 20 -0.42 13.22 3.26
C PHE A 20 -0.71 14.56 3.95
N ILE A 21 -1.04 15.60 3.18
CA ILE A 21 -1.41 16.92 3.72
C ILE A 21 -2.72 16.82 4.50
N TRP A 22 -3.69 16.07 3.98
CA TRP A 22 -4.99 15.86 4.63
C TRP A 22 -4.88 15.04 5.91
N ILE A 23 -4.03 14.00 5.93
CA ILE A 23 -3.72 13.22 7.14
C ILE A 23 -3.14 14.14 8.22
N ARG A 24 -2.22 15.06 7.88
CA ARG A 24 -1.70 16.04 8.84
C ARG A 24 -2.81 16.92 9.44
N GLY A 25 -3.78 17.34 8.63
CA GLY A 25 -4.93 18.12 9.09
C GLY A 25 -5.96 17.32 9.91
N THR A 26 -6.05 16.00 9.68
CA THR A 26 -7.03 15.11 10.32
C THR A 26 -6.48 14.39 11.55
N MET A 27 -5.17 14.42 11.81
CA MET A 27 -4.53 13.82 12.98
C MET A 27 -4.29 14.85 14.09
N PRO A 28 -5.10 14.92 15.19
CA PRO A 28 -4.82 15.80 16.31
C PRO A 28 -3.70 15.24 17.22
N ARG A 29 -3.48 13.91 17.24
CA ARG A 29 -2.37 13.16 17.89
C ARG A 29 -2.70 11.66 17.77
N PHE A 30 -2.29 10.97 16.70
CA PHE A 30 -2.33 9.50 16.71
C PHE A 30 -1.13 8.98 17.49
N ARG A 31 -1.35 8.05 18.43
CA ARG A 31 -0.24 7.43 19.17
C ARG A 31 0.55 6.56 18.20
N TYR A 32 1.88 6.62 18.27
CA TYR A 32 2.77 5.69 17.58
C TYR A 32 2.40 4.22 17.85
N ASP A 33 1.83 3.94 19.03
CA ASP A 33 1.33 2.63 19.43
C ASP A 33 0.19 2.11 18.54
N GLN A 34 -0.69 2.98 18.04
CA GLN A 34 -1.80 2.58 17.17
C GLN A 34 -1.30 2.25 15.76
N LEU A 35 -0.32 3.01 15.27
CA LEU A 35 0.35 2.71 14.01
C LEU A 35 1.15 1.41 14.11
N MET A 36 1.85 1.20 15.22
CA MET A 36 2.59 -0.03 15.50
C MET A 36 1.64 -1.23 15.57
N HIS A 37 0.51 -1.09 16.26
CA HIS A 37 -0.49 -2.16 16.33
C HIS A 37 -1.10 -2.47 14.95
N PHE A 38 -1.37 -1.45 14.13
CA PHE A 38 -1.85 -1.65 12.76
C PHE A 38 -0.78 -2.33 11.88
N GLY A 39 0.47 -1.86 11.96
CA GLY A 39 1.60 -2.44 11.24
C GLY A 39 1.85 -3.92 11.59
N TRP A 40 1.92 -4.21 12.89
CA TRP A 40 2.25 -5.56 13.36
C TRP A 40 1.07 -6.52 13.32
N LYS A 41 -0.17 -6.04 13.49
CA LYS A 41 -1.35 -6.93 13.53
C LYS A 41 -2.03 -7.08 12.18
N ILE A 42 -1.89 -6.12 11.27
CA ILE A 42 -2.56 -6.14 9.96
C ILE A 42 -1.54 -6.27 8.83
N LEU A 43 -0.48 -5.46 8.82
CA LEU A 43 0.51 -5.50 7.73
C LEU A 43 1.34 -6.79 7.72
N MET A 44 1.81 -7.25 8.87
CA MET A 44 2.61 -8.49 8.96
C MET A 44 1.86 -9.74 8.46
N PRO A 45 0.65 -10.07 8.95
CA PRO A 45 -0.07 -11.24 8.44
C PRO A 45 -0.50 -11.06 6.99
N LEU A 46 -0.83 -9.84 6.57
CA LEU A 46 -1.19 -9.57 5.17
C LEU A 46 0.00 -9.74 4.22
N ALA A 47 1.19 -9.28 4.61
CA ALA A 47 2.40 -9.47 3.83
C ALA A 47 2.75 -10.95 3.70
N LEU A 48 2.67 -11.71 4.81
CA LEU A 48 2.91 -13.15 4.80
C LEU A 48 1.90 -13.88 3.91
N LEU A 49 0.62 -13.52 3.99
CA LEU A 49 -0.43 -14.08 3.15
C LEU A 49 -0.20 -13.77 1.66
N ASN A 50 0.22 -12.55 1.31
CA ASN A 50 0.56 -12.21 -0.07
C ASN A 50 1.74 -13.03 -0.58
N VAL A 51 2.79 -13.22 0.22
CA VAL A 51 3.96 -14.04 -0.17
C VAL A 51 3.56 -15.49 -0.40
N ILE A 52 2.73 -16.07 0.47
CA ILE A 52 2.24 -17.44 0.32
C ILE A 52 1.38 -17.57 -0.95
N ILE A 53 0.47 -16.63 -1.19
CA ILE A 53 -0.41 -16.65 -2.37
C ILE A 53 0.42 -16.48 -3.65
N THR A 54 1.29 -15.48 -3.72
CA THR A 54 2.13 -15.25 -4.91
C THR A 54 3.10 -16.40 -5.14
N GLY A 55 3.70 -16.96 -4.08
CA GLY A 55 4.55 -18.16 -4.17
C GLY A 55 3.78 -19.38 -4.66
N GLY A 56 2.59 -19.63 -4.11
CA GLY A 56 1.71 -20.72 -4.55
C GLY A 56 1.27 -20.58 -6.01
N ILE A 57 0.90 -19.36 -6.42
CA ILE A 57 0.56 -19.06 -7.82
C ILE A 57 1.77 -19.27 -8.73
N MET A 58 2.97 -18.80 -8.35
CA MET A 58 4.17 -18.97 -9.16
C MET A 58 4.53 -20.45 -9.31
N VAL A 59 4.45 -21.25 -8.24
CA VAL A 59 4.70 -22.70 -8.30
C VAL A 59 3.68 -23.40 -9.18
N TRP A 60 2.39 -23.02 -9.09
CA TRP A 60 1.34 -23.58 -9.93
C TRP A 60 1.52 -23.23 -11.41
N LEU A 61 2.01 -22.01 -11.72
CA LEU A 61 2.27 -21.57 -13.09
C LEU A 61 3.59 -22.10 -13.68
N ASN A 62 4.58 -22.47 -12.85
CA ASN A 62 5.88 -23.00 -13.30
C ASN A 62 5.90 -24.54 -13.38
N GLY A 63 4.95 -25.22 -12.70
CA GLY A 63 4.77 -26.67 -12.71
C GLY A 63 3.84 -27.20 -13.81
N GLY A 64 3.51 -26.38 -14.82
CA GLY A 64 2.85 -26.78 -16.06
C GLY A 64 3.80 -26.75 -17.24
#